data_AF-A0A1Z1MVF7-F1
#
_entry.id   AF-A0A1Z1MVF7-F1
#
_cell.length_a   1.000
_cell.length_b   1.000
_cell.length_c   1.000
_cell.angle_alpha   90.00
_cell.angle_beta   90.00
_cell.angle_gamma   90.00
#
_symmetry.space_group_name_H-M   'P 1'
#
loop_
_entity.id
_entity.type
_entity.pdbx_description
1 polymer ?
#
loop_
_entity_poly.entity_id
_entity_poly.type
_entity_poly.pdbx_seq_one_letter_code
_entity_poly.pdbx_strand_id
1 'polypeptide(L)'
;MTNYKKDNINSGRINPIGQFFIENKVDINKNLYELYFCYCKDLEKKLSFNNPFWGRKYLLHQNNNSYIMIQEFFSPKIILFSTNSLKTNK
;
A
#
# COMPACT_ATOMS: atom_id res chain seq x y z
N MET A 1 25.62 24.95 -3.82
CA MET A 1 25.21 24.93 -2.41
C MET A 1 23.71 25.19 -2.37
N THR A 2 22.92 24.13 -2.58
CA THR A 2 21.46 24.23 -2.68
C THR A 2 20.87 24.17 -1.27
N ASN A 3 20.22 25.26 -0.87
CA ASN A 3 19.52 25.38 0.40
C ASN A 3 18.28 24.49 0.38
N TYR A 4 18.36 23.33 1.02
CA TYR A 4 17.17 22.57 1.39
C TYR A 4 16.42 23.37 2.46
N LYS A 5 15.25 23.91 2.11
CA LYS A 5 14.27 24.35 3.11
C LYS A 5 13.94 23.12 3.95
N LYS A 6 14.34 23.18 5.22
CA LYS A 6 13.94 22.21 6.24
C LYS A 6 12.47 22.50 6.56
N ASP A 7 11.58 21.83 5.85
CA ASP A 7 10.17 21.87 6.19
C ASP A 7 10.01 21.28 7.60
N ASN A 8 9.36 22.04 8.48
CA ASN A 8 9.03 21.63 9.84
C ASN A 8 8.05 20.45 9.77
N ILE A 9 8.59 19.22 9.83
CA ILE A 9 7.79 18.01 9.96
C ILE A 9 7.20 18.02 11.38
N ASN A 10 5.97 18.52 11.49
CA ASN A 10 5.17 18.38 12.69
C ASN A 10 5.02 16.88 13.00
N SER A 11 5.67 16.44 14.06
CA SER A 11 5.53 15.11 14.64
C SER A 11 4.08 14.91 15.09
N GLY A 12 3.29 14.09 14.40
CA GLY A 12 1.99 13.69 14.94
C GLY A 12 1.06 12.85 14.09
N ARG A 13 1.17 12.85 12.75
CA ARG A 13 0.29 12.03 11.89
C ARG A 13 1.03 11.48 10.68
N ILE A 14 1.08 10.15 10.56
CA ILE A 14 1.47 9.47 9.33
C ILE A 14 0.24 9.52 8.41
N ASN A 15 0.21 10.49 7.49
CA ASN A 15 -0.87 10.56 6.52
C ASN A 15 -0.70 9.43 5.49
N PRO A 16 -1.78 8.71 5.14
CA PRO A 16 -1.72 7.73 4.06
C PRO A 16 -1.23 8.38 2.77
N ILE A 17 -0.31 7.73 2.05
CA ILE A 17 0.25 8.27 0.81
C ILE A 17 -0.83 8.58 -0.24
N GLY A 18 -1.91 7.79 -0.25
CA GLY A 18 -3.07 8.05 -1.11
C GLY A 18 -3.75 9.38 -0.81
N GLN A 19 -3.83 9.78 0.45
CA GLN A 19 -4.40 11.07 0.85
C GLN A 19 -3.58 12.23 0.30
N PHE A 20 -2.24 12.13 0.40
CA PHE A 20 -1.33 13.13 -0.17
C PHE A 20 -1.53 13.28 -1.68
N PHE A 21 -1.70 12.18 -2.43
CA PHE A 21 -1.96 12.24 -3.87
C PHE A 21 -3.29 12.93 -4.20
N ILE A 22 -4.35 12.65 -3.44
CA ILE A 22 -5.67 13.26 -3.63
C ILE A 22 -5.61 14.77 -3.36
N GLU A 23 -5.06 15.18 -2.21
CA GLU A 23 -4.99 16.58 -1.79
C GLU A 23 -4.18 17.44 -2.76
N ASN A 24 -3.08 16.88 -3.29
CA ASN A 24 -2.19 17.58 -4.23
C ASN A 24 -2.60 17.37 -5.70
N LYS A 25 -3.70 16.66 -5.97
CA LYS A 25 -4.18 16.34 -7.33
C LYS A 25 -3.08 15.75 -8.21
N VAL A 26 -2.27 14.88 -7.63
CA VAL A 26 -1.13 14.27 -8.30
C VAL A 26 -1.65 13.21 -9.26
N ASP A 27 -1.34 13.36 -10.54
CA ASP A 27 -1.58 12.31 -11.51
C ASP A 27 -0.54 11.20 -11.36
N ILE A 28 -1.02 9.96 -11.21
CA ILE A 28 -0.19 8.78 -10.98
C ILE A 28 -0.61 7.66 -11.92
N ASN A 29 0.36 7.12 -12.66
CA ASN A 29 0.18 5.89 -13.40
C ASN A 29 0.67 4.70 -12.55
N LYS A 30 -0.18 3.70 -12.35
CA LYS A 30 0.13 2.51 -11.55
C LYS A 30 0.40 1.32 -12.46
N ASN A 31 1.63 0.81 -12.43
CA ASN A 31 1.99 -0.43 -13.10
C ASN A 31 2.09 -1.58 -12.09
N LEU A 32 1.19 -2.56 -12.17
CA LEU A 32 1.19 -3.74 -11.29
C LEU A 32 2.21 -4.76 -11.80
N TYR A 33 3.19 -5.10 -10.96
CA TYR A 33 4.22 -6.08 -11.32
C TYR A 33 3.88 -7.47 -10.80
N GLU A 34 3.46 -7.56 -9.55
CA GLU A 34 3.24 -8.85 -8.90
C GLU A 34 1.97 -8.81 -8.07
N LEU A 35 1.21 -9.90 -8.14
CA LEU A 35 0.15 -10.27 -7.22
C LEU A 35 0.46 -11.69 -6.73
N TYR A 36 0.54 -11.89 -5.42
CA TYR A 36 0.99 -13.15 -4.87
C TYR A 36 0.21 -13.57 -3.62
N PHE A 37 0.10 -14.88 -3.45
CA PHE A 37 -0.41 -15.53 -2.25
C PHE A 37 0.79 -16.15 -1.51
N CYS A 38 1.07 -15.68 -0.31
CA CYS A 38 2.30 -16.02 0.40
C CYS A 38 2.00 -16.65 1.76
N TYR A 39 2.83 -17.63 2.13
CA TYR A 39 2.90 -18.20 3.46
C TYR A 39 4.33 -17.99 3.99
N CYS A 40 4.48 -17.26 5.08
CA CYS A 40 5.79 -16.91 5.64
C CYS A 40 5.72 -16.87 7.17
N LYS A 41 6.28 -17.90 7.82
CA LYS A 41 6.26 -18.06 9.29
C LYS A 41 6.87 -16.87 10.04
N ASP A 42 7.90 -16.25 9.48
CA ASP A 42 8.54 -15.09 10.11
C ASP A 42 7.65 -13.84 10.03
N LEU A 43 6.90 -13.69 8.94
CA LEU A 43 5.94 -12.61 8.79
C LEU A 43 4.71 -12.84 9.66
N GLU A 44 4.24 -14.08 9.78
CA GLU A 44 3.14 -14.47 10.67
C GLU A 44 3.43 -14.07 12.13
N LYS A 45 4.64 -14.37 12.62
CA LYS A 45 5.09 -13.97 13.95
C LYS A 45 5.13 -12.45 14.13
N LYS A 46 5.61 -11.71 13.12
CA LYS A 46 5.73 -10.24 13.20
C LYS A 46 4.39 -9.53 13.13
N LEU A 47 3.45 -10.05 12.35
CA LEU A 47 2.17 -9.40 12.07
C LEU A 47 0.99 -10.01 12.86
N SER A 48 1.27 -11.00 13.71
CA SER A 48 0.29 -11.64 14.60
C SER A 48 -0.91 -12.24 13.87
N PHE A 49 -0.69 -12.81 12.68
CA PHE A 49 -1.67 -13.63 11.96
C PHE A 49 -1.03 -14.95 11.53
N ASN A 50 -1.74 -16.07 11.65
CA ASN A 50 -1.22 -17.43 11.41
C ASN A 50 -1.75 -18.05 10.10
N ASN A 51 -2.10 -17.20 9.14
CA ASN A 51 -2.73 -17.62 7.90
C ASN A 51 -1.97 -17.04 6.71
N PRO A 52 -1.97 -17.73 5.56
CA PRO A 52 -1.49 -17.16 4.32
C PRO A 52 -2.17 -15.82 4.02
N PHE A 53 -1.43 -14.93 3.39
CA PHE A 53 -1.86 -13.57 3.07
C PHE A 53 -1.64 -13.28 1.59
N TRP A 54 -2.45 -12.37 1.04
CA TRP A 54 -2.18 -11.80 -0.26
C TRP A 54 -1.21 -10.65 -0.12
N GLY A 55 -0.40 -10.44 -1.15
CA GLY A 55 0.34 -9.21 -1.31
C GLY A 55 0.40 -8.80 -2.76
N ARG A 56 0.81 -7.56 -2.98
CA ARG A 56 1.05 -7.03 -4.32
C ARG A 56 2.22 -6.07 -4.33
N LYS A 57 2.84 -5.96 -5.49
CA LYS A 57 3.95 -5.05 -5.75
C LYS A 57 3.67 -4.28 -7.03
N TYR A 58 3.80 -2.97 -6.97
CA TYR A 58 3.55 -2.10 -8.11
C TYR A 58 4.45 -0.88 -8.09
N LEU A 59 4.61 -0.27 -9.25
CA LEU A 59 5.33 0.99 -9.43
C LEU A 59 4.31 2.08 -9.69
N LEU A 60 4.41 3.18 -8.97
CA LEU A 60 3.74 4.43 -9.29
C LEU A 60 4.71 5.27 -10.10
N HIS A 61 4.26 5.77 -11.25
CA HIS A 61 4.97 6.73 -12.09
C HIS A 61 4.25 8.08 -12.00
N GLN A 62 5.02 9.15 -11.84
CA GLN A 62 4.57 10.51 -12.11
C GLN A 62 5.20 11.00 -13.41
N ASN A 63 4.53 11.94 -14.08
CA ASN A 63 4.97 12.51 -15.36
C ASN A 63 6.39 13.12 -15.33
N ASN A 64 6.93 13.43 -14.15
CA ASN A 64 8.27 14.02 -13.98
C ASN A 64 9.39 12.98 -13.78
N ASN A 65 9.24 11.76 -14.29
CA ASN A 65 10.22 10.66 -14.19
C ASN A 65 10.54 10.18 -12.77
N SER A 66 9.77 10.60 -11.76
CA SER A 66 9.84 10.01 -10.42
C SER A 66 9.03 8.71 -10.37
N TYR A 67 9.59 7.72 -9.69
CA TYR A 67 8.94 6.43 -9.51
C TYR A 67 8.97 6.00 -8.04
N ILE A 68 7.88 5.39 -7.57
CA ILE A 68 7.75 4.86 -6.22
C ILE A 68 7.33 3.41 -6.30
N MET A 69 8.17 2.50 -5.82
CA MET A 69 7.80 1.09 -5.69
C MET A 69 7.04 0.90 -4.38
N ILE A 70 5.83 0.35 -4.47
CA ILE A 70 5.01 0.03 -3.31
C ILE A 70 4.82 -1.48 -3.25
N GLN A 71 5.06 -2.04 -2.06
CA GLN A 71 4.74 -3.41 -1.71
C GLN A 71 3.73 -3.41 -0.57
N GLU A 72 2.60 -4.08 -0.78
CA GLU A 72 1.52 -4.18 0.20
C GLU A 72 1.31 -5.63 0.60
N PHE A 73 1.02 -5.84 1.87
CA PHE A 73 0.62 -7.12 2.45
C PHE A 73 -0.75 -6.96 3.07
N PHE A 74 -1.70 -7.81 2.66
CA PHE A 74 -3.08 -7.73 3.08
C PHE A 74 -3.35 -8.69 4.22
N SER A 75 -3.93 -8.19 5.31
CA SER A 75 -4.40 -9.05 6.38
C SER A 75 -5.38 -10.11 5.82
N PRO A 76 -5.28 -11.39 6.24
CA PRO A 76 -6.21 -12.43 5.81
C PRO A 76 -7.69 -12.06 6.03
N LYS A 77 -7.98 -11.20 7.02
CA LYS A 77 -9.33 -10.72 7.33
C LYS A 77 -9.99 -9.91 6.20
N ILE A 78 -9.21 -9.21 5.37
CA ILE A 78 -9.78 -8.39 4.29
C ILE A 78 -10.45 -9.25 3.21
N ILE A 79 -9.93 -10.45 2.98
CA ILE A 79 -10.46 -11.42 2.01
C ILE A 79 -11.83 -11.93 2.48
N LEU A 80 -11.95 -12.20 3.78
CA LEU A 80 -13.20 -12.66 4.38
C LEU A 80 -14.33 -11.64 4.18
N PHE A 81 -14.02 -10.35 4.31
CA PHE A 81 -14.99 -9.28 4.06
C PHE A 81 -15.46 -9.26 2.59
N SER A 82 -14.54 -9.35 1.63
CA SER A 82 -14.88 -9.32 0.20
C SER A 82 -15.62 -10.56 -0.31
N THR A 83 -15.47 -11.71 0.35
CA THR A 83 -16.15 -12.95 -0.07
C THR A 83 -17.56 -13.07 0.49
N ASN A 84 -17.82 -12.51 1.68
CA ASN A 84 -19.16 -12.51 2.27
C ASN A 84 -20.13 -11.55 1.55
N SER A 85 -19.64 -10.43 1.03
CA SER A 85 -20.45 -9.50 0.22
C SER A 85 -20.90 -10.07 -1.13
N LEU A 86 -20.22 -11.11 -1.64
CA LEU A 86 -20.63 -11.83 -2.85
C LEU A 86 -21.70 -12.89 -2.57
N LYS A 87 -21.84 -13.36 -1.32
CA LYS A 87 -22.82 -14.38 -0.92
C LYS A 87 -24.20 -13.81 -0.60
N THR A 88 -24.30 -12.52 -0.32
CA THR A 88 -25.57 -11.84 0.01
C THR A 88 -26.42 -11.48 -1.21
N ASN A 89 -25.94 -11.78 -2.43
CA ASN A 89 -26.67 -11.56 -3.68
C ASN A 89 -27.18 -12.88 -4.30
N LYS A 90 -27.52 -13.86 -3.45
CA LYS A 90 -28.05 -15.15 -3.91
C LYS A 90 -29.36 -15.48 -3.24
#